data_AF-A0A5C9BFN1-F1
#
_entry.id   AF-A0A5C9BFN1-F1
#
_cell.length_a   1.000
_cell.length_b   1.000
_cell.length_c   1.000
_cell.angle_alpha   90.00
_cell.angle_beta   90.00
_cell.angle_gamma   90.00
#
_symmetry.space_group_name_H-M   'P 1'
#
loop_
_entity.id
_entity.type
_entity.pdbx_description
1 polymer ?
#
loop_
_entity_poly.entity_id
_entity_poly.type
_entity_poly.pdbx_seq_one_letter_code
_entity_poly.pdbx_strand_id
1 'polypeptide(L)' 'ALVGLKLVAWPFAGPGLFREGDEIHLIEGWRYLGSAASDEELHALLDSPRPAFDRDIYKILTKYVGKMIPLSSTRSS' A
#
# COMPACT_ATOMS: atom_id res chain seq x y z
N ALA A 1 -17.12 26.36 -11.57
CA ALA A 1 -15.66 26.13 -11.56
C ALA A 1 -15.40 24.63 -11.45
N LEU A 2 -14.58 24.06 -12.34
CA LEU A 2 -14.16 22.65 -12.26
C LEU A 2 -13.30 22.51 -11.01
N VAL A 3 -13.86 21.96 -9.94
CA VAL A 3 -13.10 21.61 -8.74
C VAL A 3 -12.08 20.57 -9.18
N GLY A 4 -10.81 20.99 -9.30
CA GLY A 4 -9.71 20.12 -9.67
C GLY A 4 -9.57 19.03 -8.62
N LEU A 5 -9.96 17.80 -8.97
CA LEU A 5 -9.69 16.60 -8.19
C LEU A 5 -8.18 16.45 -8.10
N LYS A 6 -7.58 16.92 -7.00
CA LYS A 6 -6.17 16.71 -6.71
C LYS A 6 -6.02 15.27 -6.25
N LEU A 7 -5.57 14.39 -7.15
CA LEU A 7 -5.21 13.03 -6.77
C LEU A 7 -4.09 13.09 -5.74
N VAL A 8 -4.22 12.28 -4.68
CA VAL A 8 -3.19 12.18 -3.66
C VAL A 8 -2.05 11.36 -4.27
N ALA A 9 -0.85 11.95 -4.31
CA ALA A 9 0.33 11.21 -4.75
C ALA A 9 0.66 10.12 -3.72
N TRP A 10 1.18 8.99 -4.21
CA TRP A 10 1.69 7.94 -3.32
C TRP A 10 2.86 8.51 -2.50
N PRO A 11 2.80 8.50 -1.16
CA PRO A 11 3.78 9.22 -0.33
C PRO A 11 5.05 8.42 -0.02
N PHE A 12 5.11 7.15 -0.41
CA PHE A 12 6.23 6.25 -0.09
C PHE A 12 7.10 5.98 -1.32
N ALA A 13 8.40 5.77 -1.11
CA ALA A 13 9.33 5.40 -2.18
C ALA A 13 9.18 3.92 -2.62
N GLY A 14 8.47 3.12 -1.82
CA GLY A 14 8.22 1.70 -2.07
C GLY A 14 6.83 1.28 -1.54
N PRO A 15 6.65 0.00 -1.20
CA PRO A 15 5.42 -0.48 -0.60
C PRO A 15 5.15 0.19 0.75
N GLY A 16 3.86 0.40 1.04
CA GLY A 16 3.34 0.84 2.32
C GLY A 16 2.60 -0.31 2.98
N LEU A 17 2.69 -0.36 4.30
CA LEU A 17 2.04 -1.35 5.15
C LEU A 17 0.91 -0.66 5.90
N PHE A 18 -0.19 -1.38 6.08
CA PHE A 18 -1.28 -1.00 6.96
C PHE A 18 -1.56 -2.17 7.90
N ARG A 19 -1.38 -1.96 9.20
CA ARG A 19 -1.59 -3.01 10.21
C ARG A 19 -3.03 -2.97 10.70
N GLU A 20 -3.72 -4.09 10.62
CA GLU A 20 -5.06 -4.30 11.14
C GLU A 20 -5.05 -5.52 12.08
N GLY A 21 -4.89 -5.25 13.38
CA GLY A 21 -4.65 -6.32 14.37
C GLY A 21 -3.32 -7.02 14.13
N ASP A 22 -3.39 -8.35 13.91
CA ASP A 22 -2.25 -9.20 13.60
C ASP A 22 -1.98 -9.32 12.08
N GLU A 23 -2.86 -8.77 11.24
CA GLU A 23 -2.68 -8.75 9.79
C GLU A 23 -1.97 -7.47 9.32
N ILE A 24 -1.14 -7.64 8.29
CA ILE A 24 -0.43 -6.57 7.60
C ILE A 24 -0.91 -6.54 6.16
N HIS A 25 -1.62 -5.47 5.82
CA HIS A 25 -2.02 -5.17 4.46
C HIS A 25 -0.87 -4.49 3.73
N LEU A 26 -0.48 -5.05 2.58
CA LEU A 26 0.57 -4.52 1.73
C LEU A 26 -0.05 -3.73 0.57
N ILE A 27 0.44 -2.52 0.36
CA ILE A 27 -0.05 -1.60 -0.67
C ILE A 27 1.13 -1.00 -1.42
N GLU A 28 1.08 -0.93 -2.74
CA GLU A 28 2.10 -0.24 -3.54
C GLU A 28 1.45 0.63 -4.62
N GLY A 29 1.76 1.93 -4.60
CA GLY A 29 1.26 2.87 -5.60
C GLY A 29 -0.27 2.85 -5.72
N TRP A 30 -0.97 2.89 -4.59
CA TRP A 30 -2.43 2.78 -4.48
C TRP A 30 -3.06 1.46 -4.93
N ARG A 31 -2.27 0.39 -5.04
CA ARG A 31 -2.76 -0.96 -5.33
C ARG A 31 -2.64 -1.81 -4.09
N TYR A 32 -3.72 -2.47 -3.71
CA TYR A 32 -3.71 -3.47 -2.65
C TYR A 32 -3.07 -4.75 -3.18
N LEU A 33 -1.92 -5.14 -2.62
CA LEU A 33 -1.22 -6.38 -3.00
C LEU A 33 -1.79 -7.59 -2.26
N GLY A 34 -2.25 -7.41 -1.03
CA GLY A 34 -2.80 -8.48 -0.21
C GLY A 34 -2.63 -8.20 1.29
N SER A 35 -3.03 -9.16 2.11
CA SER A 35 -2.76 -9.20 3.55
C SER A 35 -1.83 -10.38 3.87
N ALA A 36 -0.95 -10.15 4.84
CA ALA A 36 -0.03 -11.15 5.35
C ALA A 36 -0.08 -11.13 6.87
N ALA A 37 -0.10 -12.31 7.49
CA ALA A 37 0.02 -12.49 8.94
C ALA A 37 1.45 -12.92 9.36
N SER A 38 2.30 -13.32 8.40
CA SER A 38 3.71 -13.66 8.64
C SER A 38 4.65 -13.01 7.65
N ASP A 39 5.95 -13.02 7.97
CA ASP A 39 7.00 -12.54 7.06
C ASP A 39 7.05 -13.37 5.77
N GLU A 40 6.82 -14.70 5.81
CA GLU A 40 6.78 -15.51 4.59
C GLU A 40 5.66 -15.09 3.63
N GLU A 41 4.46 -14.85 4.17
CA GLU A 41 3.33 -14.36 3.38
C GLU A 41 3.62 -12.96 2.81
N LEU A 42 4.26 -12.09 3.61
CA LEU A 42 4.66 -10.77 3.16
C LEU A 42 5.64 -10.84 1.98
N HIS A 43 6.63 -11.73 2.06
CA HIS A 43 7.59 -11.97 0.97
C HIS A 43 6.90 -12.52 -0.27
N ALA A 44 5.98 -13.48 -0.12
CA ALA A 44 5.21 -14.02 -1.25
C ALA A 44 4.36 -12.94 -1.95
N LEU A 45 3.79 -12.00 -1.21
CA LEU A 45 3.04 -10.87 -1.77
C LEU A 45 3.94 -9.88 -2.51
N LEU A 46 5.16 -9.66 -2.03
CA LEU A 46 6.15 -8.79 -2.70
C LEU A 46 6.62 -9.39 -4.04
N ASP A 47 6.73 -10.71 -4.12
CA ASP A 47 7.10 -11.43 -5.34
C ASP A 47 5.91 -11.63 -6.31
N SER A 48 4.69 -11.41 -5.84
CA SER A 48 3.49 -11.56 -6.64
C SER A 48 3.31 -10.41 -7.65
N PRO A 49 2.72 -10.68 -8.83
CA PRO A 49 2.47 -9.64 -9.82
C PRO A 49 1.50 -8.60 -9.28
N ARG A 50 1.82 -7.33 -9.54
CA ARG A 50 1.01 -6.20 -9.09
C ARG A 50 -0.38 -6.23 -9.73
N PRO A 51 -1.46 -6.14 -8.94
CA PRO A 51 -2.80 -6.08 -9.50
C PRO A 51 -3.04 -4.77 -10.27
N ALA A 52 -4.10 -4.76 -11.09
CA ALA A 52 -4.53 -3.56 -11.79
C ALA A 52 -4.95 -2.46 -10.80
N PHE A 53 -4.86 -1.20 -11.23
CA PHE A 53 -5.35 -0.08 -10.44
C PHE A 53 -6.88 -0.12 -10.35
N ASP A 54 -7.41 -0.02 -9.14
CA ASP A 54 -8.84 0.04 -8.86
C ASP A 54 -9.19 1.36 -8.16
N ARG A 55 -10.19 2.06 -8.71
CA ARG A 55 -10.59 3.40 -8.23
C ARG A 55 -11.26 3.34 -6.86
N ASP A 56 -12.02 2.29 -6.57
CA ASP A 56 -12.72 2.16 -5.29
C ASP A 56 -11.74 1.76 -4.19
N ILE A 57 -10.76 0.91 -4.51
CA ILE A 57 -9.60 0.67 -3.63
C ILE A 57 -8.84 1.97 -3.36
N TYR A 58 -8.52 2.77 -4.40
CA TYR A 58 -7.85 4.06 -4.23
C TYR A 58 -8.60 4.99 -3.26
N LYS A 59 -9.93 5.11 -3.39
CA LYS A 59 -10.74 5.95 -2.48
C LYS A 59 -10.71 5.46 -1.03
N ILE A 60 -10.58 4.16 -0.82
CA ILE A 60 -10.42 3.59 0.52
C ILE A 60 -9.01 3.93 1.02
N LEU A 61 -7.97 3.52 0.31
CA LEU A 61 -6.58 3.68 0.70
C LEU A 61 -6.21 5.14 0.99
N THR A 62 -6.69 6.09 0.19
CA THR A 62 -6.44 7.52 0.40
C THR A 62 -6.98 8.05 1.74
N LYS A 63 -8.04 7.44 2.29
CA LYS A 63 -8.55 7.79 3.64
C LYS A 63 -7.66 7.24 4.75
N TYR A 64 -6.99 6.11 4.50
CA TYR A 64 -6.16 5.41 5.48
C TYR A 64 -4.66 5.68 5.32
N VAL A 65 -4.24 6.44 4.29
CA VAL A 65 -2.82 6.71 4.00
C VAL A 65 -2.06 7.32 5.18
N GLY A 66 -2.71 8.15 5.99
CA GLY A 66 -2.10 8.72 7.20
C GLY A 66 -1.81 7.71 8.31
N LYS A 67 -2.33 6.48 8.21
CA LYS A 67 -2.07 5.35 9.11
C LYS A 67 -1.10 4.32 8.51
N MET A 68 -0.75 4.47 7.23
CA MET A 68 0.19 3.57 6.57
C MET A 68 1.61 3.91 7.01
N ILE A 69 2.44 2.88 7.14
CA ILE A 69 3.87 3.02 7.39
C ILE A 69 4.63 2.56 6.14
N PRO A 70 5.72 3.21 5.73
CA PRO A 70 6.54 2.69 4.66
C PRO A 70 7.08 1.32 5.06
N LEU A 71 7.08 0.36 4.13
CA LEU A 71 7.94 -0.80 4.24
C LEU A 71 9.36 -0.26 4.12
N SER A 72 10.02 -0.07 5.27
CA SER A 72 11.44 0.23 5.31
C SER A 72 12.16 -0.97 4.71
N SER A 73 12.41 -0.95 3.40
CA SER A 73 13.50 -1.73 2.86
C SER A 73 14.72 -1.28 3.64
N THR A 74 15.24 -2.14 4.50
CA THR A 74 16.61 -1.99 4.97
C THR A 74 17.48 -2.12 3.74
N ARG A 75 17.61 -1.01 3.00
CA ARG A 75 18.57 -0.88 1.92
C ARG A 75 19.85 -0.54 2.65
N SER A 76 20.49 -1.60 3.15
CA SER A 76 21.89 -1.55 3.52
C SER A 76 22.65 -0.99 2.33
N SER A 77 23.17 0.22 2.52
CA SER A 77 24.40 0.83 1.97
C SER A 77 24.68 0.70 0.48
#